data_AF-A0A7C6DQD5-F1
#
_entry.id   AF-A0A7C6DQD5-F1
#
_cell.length_a   1.000
_cell.length_b   1.000
_cell.length_c   1.000
_cell.angle_alpha   90.00
_cell.angle_beta   90.00
_cell.angle_gamma   90.00
#
_symmetry.space_group_name_H-M   'P 1'
#
loop_
_entity.id
_entity.type
_entity.pdbx_description
1 polymer ?
#
loop_
_entity_poly.entity_id
_entity_poly.type
_entity_poly.pdbx_seq_one_letter_code
_entity_poly.pdbx_strand_id
1 'polypeptide(L)'
;EAIIKYFSNQFEDIPIIYSIETEPLGTGGAIKKAINYAQSNDVFIVNGDTYFDINLEDLYRFHNDRGAELSIALRVVENGGRYGIVELNDAGLVIGFYEKVERQRSIINGGIYLINKLAFLKLSKDLPDTFSFEKDVIEPLRLKTYGKVYYNYFIDIGVPEEYERARKELTELFNR
;
A
#
# COMPACT_ATOMS: atom_id res chain seq x y z
N GLU A 1 -14.69 13.13 9.50
CA GLU A 1 -16.08 13.12 10.02
C GLU A 1 -16.99 12.12 9.32
N ALA A 2 -17.10 12.10 7.98
CA ALA A 2 -17.98 11.17 7.26
C ALA A 2 -17.65 9.67 7.49
N ILE A 3 -16.37 9.29 7.45
CA ILE A 3 -15.92 7.89 7.69
C ILE A 3 -16.29 7.44 9.10
N ILE A 4 -15.99 8.25 10.12
CA ILE A 4 -16.32 7.96 11.53
C ILE A 4 -17.84 7.82 11.71
N LYS A 5 -18.62 8.71 11.08
CA LYS A 5 -20.09 8.65 11.15
C LYS A 5 -20.64 7.38 10.50
N TYR A 6 -20.04 6.93 9.41
CA TYR A 6 -20.50 5.74 8.69
C TYR A 6 -20.13 4.45 9.43
N PHE A 7 -18.88 4.30 9.85
CA PHE A 7 -18.36 3.07 10.46
C PHE A 7 -18.44 3.02 11.98
N SER A 8 -18.73 4.13 12.67
CA SER A 8 -18.69 4.21 14.15
C SER A 8 -17.36 3.63 14.68
N ASN A 9 -17.34 2.75 15.69
CA ASN A 9 -16.07 2.18 16.21
C ASN A 9 -15.87 0.70 15.83
N GLN A 10 -16.68 0.16 14.93
CA GLN A 10 -16.69 -1.26 14.59
C GLN A 10 -17.35 -1.49 13.24
N PHE A 11 -16.76 -2.35 12.41
CA PHE A 11 -17.37 -2.86 11.20
C PHE A 11 -17.47 -4.38 11.30
N GLU A 12 -18.70 -4.91 11.24
CA GLU A 12 -18.99 -6.31 11.61
C GLU A 12 -18.42 -6.63 12.99
N ASP A 13 -17.51 -7.60 13.13
CA ASP A 13 -16.84 -7.95 14.39
C ASP A 13 -15.43 -7.34 14.52
N ILE A 14 -15.06 -6.43 13.61
CA ILE A 14 -13.73 -5.83 13.54
C ILE A 14 -13.74 -4.47 14.24
N PRO A 15 -12.98 -4.28 15.33
CA PRO A 15 -12.87 -2.98 15.99
C PRO A 15 -12.10 -1.99 15.13
N ILE A 16 -12.55 -0.73 15.11
CA ILE A 16 -11.93 0.34 14.33
C ILE A 16 -11.34 1.39 15.28
N ILE A 17 -10.08 1.74 15.05
CA ILE A 17 -9.38 2.83 15.73
C ILE A 17 -9.08 3.92 14.71
N TYR A 18 -9.40 5.16 15.05
CA TYR A 18 -9.14 6.32 14.20
C TYR A 18 -7.87 7.05 14.63
N SER A 19 -6.89 7.11 13.74
CA SER A 19 -5.74 8.00 13.86
C SER A 19 -6.03 9.29 13.11
N ILE A 20 -6.51 10.32 13.81
CA ILE A 20 -6.93 11.59 13.20
C ILE A 20 -5.72 12.52 13.03
N GLU A 21 -5.46 12.97 11.81
CA GLU A 21 -4.47 14.01 11.51
C GLU A 21 -5.03 15.41 11.84
N THR A 22 -4.28 16.20 12.60
CA THR A 22 -4.59 17.62 12.87
C THR A 22 -3.96 18.54 11.83
N GLU A 23 -2.93 18.05 11.13
CA GLU A 23 -2.23 18.69 10.04
C GLU A 23 -1.78 17.60 9.05
N PRO A 24 -1.57 17.91 7.76
CA PRO A 24 -1.15 16.91 6.77
C PRO A 24 0.25 16.36 7.09
N LEU A 25 0.34 15.06 7.42
CA LEU A 25 1.61 14.39 7.74
C LEU A 25 2.27 13.72 6.52
N GLY A 26 1.60 13.73 5.37
CA GLY A 26 2.00 12.89 4.23
C GLY A 26 1.78 11.40 4.52
N THR A 27 1.93 10.55 3.50
CA THR A 27 1.65 9.11 3.60
C THR A 27 2.51 8.44 4.67
N GLY A 28 3.80 8.78 4.73
CA GLY A 28 4.74 8.21 5.68
C GLY A 28 4.48 8.66 7.13
N GLY A 29 4.19 9.95 7.33
CA GLY A 29 3.86 10.49 8.66
C GLY A 29 2.54 9.94 9.20
N ALA A 30 1.53 9.80 8.34
CA ALA A 30 0.26 9.17 8.70
C ALA A 30 0.45 7.71 9.13
N ILE A 31 1.25 6.93 8.38
CA ILE A 31 1.63 5.56 8.76
C ILE A 31 2.39 5.53 10.09
N LYS A 32 3.40 6.40 10.27
CA LYS A 32 4.19 6.52 11.52
C LYS A 32 3.29 6.78 12.72
N LYS A 33 2.25 7.61 12.56
CA LYS A 33 1.27 7.88 13.61
C LYS A 33 0.39 6.65 13.89
N ALA A 34 -0.24 6.09 12.85
CA ALA A 34 -1.23 5.03 12.97
C ALA A 34 -0.64 3.68 13.42
N ILE A 35 0.59 3.36 13.01
CA ILE A 35 1.21 2.05 13.29
C ILE A 35 1.42 1.79 14.79
N ASN A 36 1.39 2.82 15.63
CA ASN A 36 1.47 2.69 17.09
C ASN A 36 0.25 1.97 17.69
N TYR A 37 -0.91 2.03 17.02
CA TYR A 37 -2.11 1.30 17.44
C TYR A 37 -2.08 -0.19 17.09
N ALA A 38 -1.23 -0.61 16.15
CA ALA A 38 -1.10 -2.01 15.76
C ALA A 38 -0.47 -2.84 16.88
N GLN A 39 -1.07 -3.99 17.18
CA GLN A 39 -0.57 -4.92 18.21
C GLN A 39 0.48 -5.89 17.67
N SER A 40 0.39 -6.22 16.38
CA SER A 40 1.35 -7.10 15.69
C SER A 40 2.58 -6.34 15.21
N ASN A 41 3.67 -7.08 15.00
CA ASN A 41 4.88 -6.54 14.38
C ASN A 41 4.75 -6.41 12.87
N ASP A 42 4.03 -7.32 12.21
CA ASP A 42 3.77 -7.21 10.77
C ASP A 42 2.40 -6.56 10.58
N VAL A 43 2.38 -5.47 9.81
CA VAL A 43 1.21 -4.60 9.67
C VAL A 43 0.88 -4.41 8.19
N PHE A 44 -0.36 -4.73 7.82
CA PHE A 44 -0.87 -4.39 6.50
C PHE A 44 -1.20 -2.90 6.42
N ILE A 45 -0.77 -2.28 5.33
CA ILE A 45 -1.11 -0.91 4.95
C ILE A 45 -1.76 -1.00 3.58
N VAL A 46 -2.95 -0.41 3.45
CA VAL A 46 -3.75 -0.48 2.23
C VAL A 46 -4.23 0.92 1.88
N ASN A 47 -4.10 1.29 0.62
CA ASN A 47 -4.66 2.53 0.08
C ASN A 47 -6.19 2.54 0.20
N GLY A 48 -6.77 3.70 0.53
CA GLY A 48 -8.22 3.83 0.70
C GLY A 48 -9.02 3.94 -0.61
N ASP A 49 -8.33 4.14 -1.73
CA ASP A 49 -8.86 4.41 -3.06
C ASP A 49 -8.45 3.34 -4.10
N THR A 50 -7.94 2.20 -3.63
CA THR A 50 -7.54 1.09 -4.48
C THR A 50 -8.25 -0.20 -4.05
N TYR A 51 -8.79 -0.93 -5.02
CA TYR A 51 -9.20 -2.31 -4.81
C TYR A 51 -8.29 -3.23 -5.60
N PHE A 52 -7.58 -4.11 -4.90
CA PHE A 52 -6.68 -5.08 -5.48
C PHE A 52 -6.98 -6.45 -4.87
N ASP A 53 -7.57 -7.33 -5.67
CA ASP A 53 -8.12 -8.62 -5.24
C ASP A 53 -7.03 -9.69 -5.04
N ILE A 54 -6.18 -9.48 -4.04
CA ILE A 54 -5.08 -10.41 -3.73
C ILE A 54 -5.38 -11.21 -2.47
N ASN A 55 -4.78 -12.39 -2.39
CA ASN A 55 -4.75 -13.16 -1.15
C ASN A 55 -3.71 -12.56 -0.18
N LEU A 56 -4.17 -11.90 0.90
CA LEU A 56 -3.28 -11.29 1.89
C LEU A 56 -2.42 -12.31 2.65
N GLU A 57 -2.92 -13.53 2.89
CA GLU A 57 -2.15 -14.62 3.50
C GLU A 57 -0.96 -15.04 2.60
N ASP A 58 -1.16 -15.00 1.29
CA ASP A 58 -0.11 -15.29 0.31
C ASP A 58 0.98 -14.20 0.26
N LEU A 59 0.62 -12.93 0.49
CA LEU A 59 1.58 -11.85 0.68
C LEU A 59 2.31 -11.96 2.02
N TYR A 60 1.59 -12.36 3.09
CA TYR A 60 2.15 -12.58 4.41
C TYR A 60 3.23 -13.68 4.42
N ARG A 61 2.94 -14.84 3.80
CA ARG A 61 3.92 -15.92 3.65
C ARG A 61 5.15 -15.47 2.87
N PHE A 62 4.93 -14.78 1.75
CA PHE A 62 6.03 -14.22 0.96
C PHE A 62 6.92 -13.27 1.76
N HIS A 63 6.33 -12.39 2.57
CA HIS A 63 7.07 -11.46 3.44
C HIS A 63 7.98 -12.21 4.42
N ASN A 64 7.44 -13.23 5.08
CA ASN A 64 8.17 -14.05 6.04
C ASN A 64 9.28 -14.87 5.39
N ASP A 65 8.99 -15.54 4.27
CA ASP A 65 9.95 -16.39 3.55
C ASP A 65 11.16 -15.60 3.04
N ARG A 66 10.96 -14.32 2.71
CA ARG A 66 12.05 -13.42 2.27
C ARG A 66 12.79 -12.75 3.42
N GLY A 67 12.26 -12.82 4.64
CA GLY A 67 12.70 -11.99 5.76
C GLY A 67 12.73 -10.52 5.34
N ALA A 68 11.61 -10.06 4.77
CA ALA A 68 11.46 -8.70 4.26
C ALA A 68 11.19 -7.73 5.42
N GLU A 69 11.65 -6.49 5.29
CA GLU A 69 11.20 -5.39 6.17
C GLU A 69 9.97 -4.70 5.58
N LEU A 70 9.81 -4.77 4.26
CA LEU A 70 8.65 -4.30 3.53
C LEU A 70 8.34 -5.27 2.37
N SER A 71 7.08 -5.63 2.19
CA SER A 71 6.60 -6.33 1.00
C SER A 71 5.53 -5.52 0.31
N ILE A 72 5.60 -5.43 -1.02
CA ILE A 72 4.68 -4.66 -1.86
C ILE A 72 3.92 -5.63 -2.77
N ALA A 73 2.59 -5.52 -2.80
CA ALA A 73 1.79 -6.14 -3.84
C ALA A 73 1.90 -5.33 -5.12
N LEU A 74 2.32 -5.97 -6.20
CA LEU A 74 2.61 -5.32 -7.47
C LEU A 74 1.65 -5.79 -8.56
N ARG A 75 1.39 -4.90 -9.52
CA ARG A 75 0.55 -5.18 -10.69
C ARG A 75 1.31 -4.87 -11.97
N VAL A 76 1.09 -5.66 -13.02
CA VAL A 76 1.55 -5.30 -14.37
C VAL A 76 0.44 -4.54 -15.08
N VAL A 77 0.77 -3.36 -15.62
CA VAL A 77 -0.17 -2.53 -16.39
C VAL A 77 0.47 -2.08 -17.70
N GLU A 78 -0.38 -1.82 -18.71
CA GLU A 78 0.09 -1.32 -20.02
C GLU A 78 0.65 0.10 -19.93
N ASN A 79 0.08 0.96 -19.08
CA ASN A 79 0.56 2.34 -18.87
C ASN A 79 0.78 2.62 -17.38
N GLY A 80 2.04 2.83 -17.00
CA GLY A 80 2.46 3.09 -15.62
C GLY A 80 2.46 4.55 -15.20
N GLY A 81 2.21 5.51 -16.10
CA GLY A 81 2.47 6.94 -15.86
C GLY A 81 1.74 7.57 -14.67
N ARG A 82 0.67 6.93 -14.19
CA ARG A 82 -0.10 7.37 -13.01
C ARG A 82 0.38 6.78 -11.69
N TYR A 83 1.25 5.78 -11.73
CA TYR A 83 1.59 4.94 -10.58
C TYR A 83 3.08 5.04 -10.23
N GLY A 84 3.45 4.49 -9.06
CA GLY A 84 4.84 4.21 -8.73
C GLY A 84 5.31 2.96 -9.47
N ILE A 85 6.29 3.10 -10.36
CA ILE A 85 6.90 1.99 -11.10
C ILE A 85 7.94 1.32 -10.21
N VAL A 86 7.96 0.00 -10.20
CA VAL A 86 8.85 -0.81 -9.36
C VAL A 86 9.72 -1.69 -10.25
N GLU A 87 11.03 -1.67 -9.99
CA GLU A 87 11.99 -2.57 -10.60
C GLU A 87 12.41 -3.66 -9.62
N LEU A 88 12.44 -4.89 -10.10
CA LEU A 88 12.78 -6.08 -9.31
C LEU A 88 14.01 -6.76 -9.91
N ASN A 89 14.83 -7.37 -9.07
CA ASN A 89 15.75 -8.41 -9.52
C ASN A 89 15.07 -9.79 -9.58
N ASP A 90 15.80 -10.81 -10.05
CA ASP A 90 15.29 -12.18 -10.19
C ASP A 90 14.81 -12.82 -8.87
N ALA A 91 15.27 -12.32 -7.72
CA ALA A 91 14.84 -12.79 -6.40
C ALA A 91 13.59 -12.06 -5.87
N GLY A 92 13.05 -11.09 -6.62
CA GLY A 92 11.93 -10.25 -6.22
C GLY A 92 12.32 -9.12 -5.25
N LEU A 93 13.61 -8.85 -5.06
CA LEU A 93 14.07 -7.68 -4.29
C LEU A 93 13.80 -6.42 -5.12
N VAL A 94 13.24 -5.39 -4.49
CA VAL A 94 13.07 -4.08 -5.12
C VAL A 94 14.44 -3.40 -5.25
N ILE A 95 14.82 -3.10 -6.49
CA ILE A 95 16.09 -2.46 -6.85
C ILE A 95 15.90 -1.05 -7.42
N GLY A 96 14.66 -0.64 -7.66
CA GLY A 96 14.32 0.70 -8.11
C GLY A 96 12.84 0.99 -7.89
N PHE A 97 12.52 2.24 -7.59
CA PHE A 97 11.15 2.73 -7.52
C PHE A 97 11.12 4.14 -8.10
N TYR A 98 10.15 4.42 -8.96
CA TYR A 98 10.06 5.67 -9.73
C TYR A 98 8.62 6.18 -9.73
N GLU A 99 8.39 7.34 -9.14
CA GLU A 99 7.04 7.90 -9.06
C GLU A 99 6.69 8.69 -10.34
N LYS A 100 5.52 8.40 -10.95
CA LYS A 100 4.92 9.21 -12.02
C LYS A 100 5.82 9.44 -13.23
N VAL A 101 6.52 8.37 -13.65
CA VAL A 101 7.30 8.36 -14.89
C VAL A 101 6.49 7.66 -15.98
N GLU A 102 6.40 8.26 -17.17
CA GLU A 102 5.75 7.63 -18.31
C GLU A 102 6.55 6.42 -18.79
N ARG A 103 6.00 5.22 -18.60
CA ARG A 103 6.59 3.97 -19.08
C ARG A 103 5.50 2.95 -19.41
N GLN A 104 5.64 2.32 -20.58
CA GLN A 104 4.76 1.25 -21.02
C GLN A 104 5.15 -0.09 -20.38
N ARG A 105 4.17 -0.99 -20.22
CA ARG A 105 4.35 -2.35 -19.68
C ARG A 105 5.14 -2.34 -18.37
N SER A 106 4.59 -1.63 -17.40
CA SER A 106 5.26 -1.37 -16.13
C SER A 106 4.75 -2.28 -15.03
N ILE A 107 5.66 -2.70 -14.15
CA ILE A 107 5.31 -3.24 -12.84
C ILE A 107 5.07 -2.02 -11.94
N ILE A 108 3.88 -1.93 -11.36
CA ILE A 108 3.46 -0.80 -10.55
C ILE A 108 3.17 -1.24 -9.11
N ASN A 109 3.31 -0.30 -8.20
CA ASN A 109 2.86 -0.39 -6.83
C ASN A 109 1.33 -0.50 -6.79
N GLY A 110 0.81 -1.59 -6.23
CA GLY A 110 -0.62 -1.87 -6.14
C GLY A 110 -1.30 -1.30 -4.89
N GLY A 111 -0.60 -0.51 -4.07
CA GLY A 111 -1.19 0.15 -2.91
C GLY A 111 -1.50 -0.78 -1.72
N ILE A 112 -0.97 -2.01 -1.74
CA ILE A 112 -1.00 -2.93 -0.59
C ILE A 112 0.44 -3.23 -0.17
N TYR A 113 0.71 -3.00 1.10
CA TYR A 113 2.00 -3.23 1.72
C TYR A 113 1.85 -4.10 2.96
N LEU A 114 2.87 -4.91 3.23
CA LEU A 114 3.08 -5.54 4.52
C LEU A 114 4.43 -5.09 5.08
N ILE A 115 4.41 -4.39 6.21
CA ILE A 115 5.60 -3.76 6.79
C ILE A 115 5.94 -4.36 8.14
N ASN A 116 7.23 -4.53 8.39
CA ASN A 116 7.73 -4.80 9.72
C ASN A 116 7.76 -3.49 10.54
N LYS A 117 6.87 -3.40 11.52
CA LYS A 117 6.68 -2.24 12.41
C LYS A 117 7.97 -1.81 13.10
N LEU A 118 8.76 -2.76 13.60
CA LEU A 118 9.98 -2.43 14.35
C LEU A 118 11.06 -1.84 13.44
N ALA A 119 11.26 -2.41 12.24
CA ALA A 119 12.17 -1.87 11.24
C ALA A 119 11.73 -0.46 10.80
N PHE A 120 10.44 -0.28 10.53
CA PHE A 120 9.90 1.02 10.13
C PHE A 120 10.01 2.07 11.23
N LEU A 121 9.65 1.74 12.48
CA LEU A 121 9.76 2.67 13.60
C LEU A 121 11.21 3.05 13.87
N LYS A 122 12.16 2.10 13.74
CA LYS A 122 13.60 2.39 13.85
C LYS A 122 14.04 3.39 12.79
N LEU A 123 13.66 3.16 11.52
CA LEU A 123 13.98 4.04 10.41
C LEU A 123 13.36 5.43 10.56
N SER A 124 12.09 5.49 10.97
CA SER A 124 11.31 6.74 11.02
C SER A 124 11.78 7.74 12.08
N LYS A 125 12.71 7.35 12.96
CA LYS A 125 13.37 8.26 13.91
C LYS A 125 14.27 9.28 13.23
N ASP A 126 14.80 8.94 12.06
CA ASP A 126 15.69 9.78 11.26
C ASP A 126 14.92 10.56 10.17
N LEU A 127 13.59 10.52 10.19
CA LEU A 127 12.70 11.22 9.26
C LEU A 127 11.93 12.32 9.99
N PRO A 128 11.57 13.43 9.29
CA PRO A 128 10.68 14.44 9.84
C PRO A 128 9.30 13.83 10.14
N ASP A 129 8.43 14.57 10.84
CA ASP A 129 7.08 14.10 11.13
C ASP A 129 6.16 14.15 9.90
N THR A 130 6.46 15.01 8.93
CA THR A 130 5.78 15.08 7.63
C THR A 130 6.68 14.54 6.53
N PHE A 131 6.32 13.41 5.92
CA PHE A 131 7.08 12.78 4.83
C PHE A 131 6.21 11.83 3.98
N SER A 132 6.67 11.53 2.76
CA SER A 132 6.06 10.55 1.87
C SER A 132 6.65 9.16 2.09
N PHE A 133 5.80 8.17 2.21
CA PHE A 133 6.23 6.79 2.32
C PHE A 133 6.93 6.33 1.02
N GLU A 134 6.36 6.67 -0.13
CA GLU A 134 6.89 6.33 -1.44
C GLU A 134 8.24 7.01 -1.69
N LYS A 135 8.31 8.34 -1.58
CA LYS A 135 9.52 9.11 -1.94
C LYS A 135 10.62 9.06 -0.89
N ASP A 136 10.27 9.07 0.39
CA ASP A 136 11.25 9.19 1.46
C ASP A 136 11.65 7.83 2.06
N VAL A 137 10.92 6.75 1.77
CA VAL A 137 11.22 5.38 2.26
C VAL A 137 11.47 4.39 1.13
N ILE A 138 10.51 4.22 0.21
CA ILE A 138 10.58 3.16 -0.82
C ILE A 138 11.58 3.52 -1.92
N GLU A 139 11.47 4.71 -2.52
CA GLU A 139 12.37 5.21 -3.57
C GLU A 139 13.86 5.16 -3.19
N PRO A 140 14.29 5.64 -2.00
CA PRO A 140 15.66 5.50 -1.55
C PRO A 140 16.02 4.10 -1.01
N LEU A 141 15.12 3.11 -1.13
CA LEU A 141 15.32 1.72 -0.69
C LEU A 141 15.76 1.61 0.78
N ARG A 142 15.18 2.42 1.67
CA ARG A 142 15.58 2.49 3.09
C ARG A 142 15.20 1.26 3.92
N LEU A 143 14.38 0.38 3.36
CA LEU A 143 14.00 -0.90 3.95
C LEU A 143 14.34 -2.03 2.98
N LYS A 144 14.67 -3.21 3.51
CA LYS A 144 14.83 -4.44 2.73
C LYS A 144 13.48 -4.84 2.12
N THR A 145 13.23 -4.35 0.91
CA THR A 145 11.92 -4.37 0.28
C THR A 145 11.82 -5.45 -0.79
N TYR A 146 10.76 -6.25 -0.75
CA TYR A 146 10.46 -7.25 -1.77
C TYR A 146 9.11 -6.98 -2.44
N GLY A 147 9.02 -7.28 -3.73
CA GLY A 147 7.81 -7.14 -4.52
C GLY A 147 7.26 -8.50 -4.94
N LYS A 148 5.93 -8.67 -4.86
CA LYS A 148 5.24 -9.83 -5.40
C LYS A 148 4.20 -9.40 -6.42
N VAL A 149 4.33 -9.89 -7.65
CA VAL A 149 3.43 -9.56 -8.76
C VAL A 149 2.18 -10.42 -8.71
N TYR A 150 1.02 -9.78 -8.73
CA TYR A 150 -0.29 -10.43 -8.82
C TYR A 150 -0.97 -10.09 -10.16
N TYR A 151 -1.78 -11.02 -10.63
CA TYR A 151 -2.50 -10.91 -11.90
C TYR A 151 -4.01 -10.73 -11.74
N ASN A 152 -4.47 -10.67 -10.49
CA ASN A 152 -5.85 -10.48 -10.10
C ASN A 152 -6.41 -9.11 -10.50
N TYR A 153 -7.71 -8.95 -10.31
CA TYR A 153 -8.40 -7.70 -10.58
C TYR A 153 -7.82 -6.56 -9.73
N PHE A 154 -7.60 -5.43 -10.39
CA PHE A 154 -6.99 -4.23 -9.81
C PHE A 154 -7.69 -3.00 -10.38
N ILE A 155 -8.11 -2.09 -9.50
CA ILE A 155 -8.64 -0.79 -9.88
C ILE A 155 -8.27 0.27 -8.87
N ASP A 156 -7.89 1.44 -9.37
CA ASP A 156 -7.56 2.63 -8.59
C ASP A 156 -8.54 3.75 -8.97
N ILE A 157 -9.34 4.21 -8.01
CA ILE A 157 -10.43 5.17 -8.24
C ILE A 157 -10.00 6.63 -8.12
N GLY A 158 -8.69 6.91 -8.24
CA GLY A 158 -8.14 8.26 -8.09
C GLY A 158 -8.52 9.25 -9.21
N VAL A 159 -9.20 8.80 -10.28
CA VAL A 159 -9.72 9.68 -11.34
C VAL A 159 -11.17 9.35 -11.70
N PRO A 160 -11.96 10.32 -12.21
CA PRO A 160 -13.39 10.13 -12.45
C PRO A 160 -13.73 8.95 -13.38
N GLU A 161 -12.93 8.72 -14.41
CA GLU A 161 -13.15 7.64 -15.38
C GLU A 161 -13.00 6.26 -14.73
N GLU A 162 -12.00 6.09 -13.86
CA GLU A 162 -11.77 4.84 -13.13
C GLU A 162 -12.81 4.63 -12.04
N TYR A 163 -13.27 5.70 -11.39
CA TYR A 163 -14.37 5.62 -10.43
C TYR A 163 -15.67 5.12 -11.09
N GLU A 164 -16.05 5.67 -12.25
CA GLU A 164 -17.23 5.22 -12.98
C GLU A 164 -17.08 3.79 -13.52
N ARG A 165 -15.86 3.38 -13.90
CA ARG A 165 -15.57 1.98 -14.24
C ARG A 165 -15.75 1.07 -13.01
N ALA A 166 -15.20 1.45 -11.86
CA ALA A 166 -15.31 0.68 -10.63
C ALA A 166 -16.75 0.46 -10.21
N ARG A 167 -17.63 1.46 -10.36
CA ARG A 167 -19.06 1.32 -10.03
C ARG A 167 -19.73 0.18 -10.80
N LYS A 168 -19.37 -0.01 -12.07
CA LYS A 168 -19.89 -1.10 -12.91
C LYS A 168 -19.24 -2.43 -12.56
N GLU A 169 -17.91 -2.47 -12.62
CA GLU A 169 -17.13 -3.71 -12.47
C GLU A 169 -17.25 -4.33 -11.07
N LEU A 170 -17.20 -3.52 -10.01
CA LEU A 170 -17.29 -4.03 -8.63
C LEU A 170 -18.70 -4.57 -8.31
N THR A 171 -19.74 -3.94 -8.86
CA THR A 171 -21.11 -4.42 -8.67
C THR A 171 -21.27 -5.81 -9.29
N GLU A 172 -20.71 -6.04 -10.48
CA GLU A 172 -20.73 -7.36 -11.11
C GLU A 172 -19.85 -8.38 -10.37
N LEU A 173 -18.74 -7.94 -9.76
CA LEU A 173 -17.83 -8.81 -9.03
C LEU A 173 -18.45 -9.32 -7.72
N PHE A 174 -19.10 -8.46 -6.94
CA PHE A 174 -19.67 -8.80 -5.64
C PHE A 174 -21.08 -9.39 -5.69
N ASN A 175 -21.74 -9.36 -6.85
CA ASN A 175 -23.04 -10.02 -7.07
C ASN A 175 -22.91 -11.48 -7.53
N ARG A 176 -21.69 -12.02 -7.62
CA ARG A 176 -21.41 -13.43 -7.94
C ARG A 176 -21.23 -14.24 -6.66
#